data_AF-A0A4Y7PIL1-F1
#
_entry.id   AF-A0A4Y7PIL1-F1
#
_cell.length_a   1.000
_cell.length_b   1.000
_cell.length_c   1.000
_cell.angle_alpha   90.00
_cell.angle_beta   90.00
_cell.angle_gamma   90.00
#
_symmetry.space_group_name_H-M   'P 1'
#
loop_
_entity.id
_entity.type
_entity.pdbx_description
1 polymer ?
#
loop_
_entity_poly.entity_id
_entity_poly.type
_entity_poly.pdbx_seq_one_letter_code
_entity_poly.pdbx_strand_id
1 'polypeptide(L)'
;SRLETAKRPEVVHAWLKGGRRLDVIPSISNVPVFANHWRQWWTVLQPPERVPSTPERWPLLRPAHAGLDWQRTLRGGRNGLFILILTLVWWSAAA
;
A
#
# COMPACT_ATOMS: atom_id res chain seq x y z
N SER A 1 -5.92 -6.47 -14.11
CA SER A 1 -4.60 -6.63 -13.47
C SER A 1 -4.76 -6.48 -11.95
N ARG A 2 -3.76 -6.85 -11.14
CA ARG A 2 -3.81 -6.77 -9.65
C ARG A 2 -2.51 -6.14 -9.14
N LEU A 3 -2.56 -5.47 -8.00
CA LEU A 3 -1.36 -5.05 -7.28
C LEU A 3 -0.61 -6.26 -6.71
N GLU A 4 0.71 -6.14 -6.60
CA GLU A 4 1.54 -7.08 -5.84
C GLU A 4 1.06 -7.15 -4.39
N THR A 5 1.15 -8.33 -3.78
CA THR A 5 0.60 -8.61 -2.45
C THR A 5 1.66 -8.79 -1.38
N ALA A 6 2.94 -8.85 -1.76
CA ALA A 6 4.05 -8.91 -0.83
C ALA A 6 3.98 -7.77 0.20
N LYS A 7 4.11 -8.13 1.49
CA LYS A 7 4.05 -7.22 2.66
C LYS A 7 2.72 -6.48 2.87
N ARG A 8 1.69 -6.75 2.06
CA ARG A 8 0.34 -6.18 2.25
C ARG A 8 -0.15 -6.48 3.68
N PRO A 9 -0.69 -5.48 4.42
CA PRO A 9 -1.21 -5.73 5.76
C PRO A 9 -2.32 -6.79 5.76
N GLU A 10 -2.31 -7.67 6.77
CA GLU A 10 -3.23 -8.81 6.85
C GLU A 10 -4.71 -8.37 6.89
N VAL A 11 -5.02 -7.25 7.55
CA VAL A 11 -6.38 -6.68 7.58
C VAL A 11 -6.91 -6.37 6.17
N VAL A 12 -6.02 -5.95 5.25
CA VAL A 12 -6.38 -5.71 3.84
C VAL A 12 -6.62 -7.03 3.12
N HIS A 13 -5.81 -8.05 3.40
CA HIS A 13 -6.00 -9.38 2.84
C HIS A 13 -7.35 -9.99 3.27
N ALA A 14 -7.67 -9.94 4.57
CA ALA A 14 -8.92 -10.40 5.12
C ALA A 14 -10.12 -9.65 4.53
N TRP A 15 -10.05 -8.32 4.45
CA TRP A 15 -11.13 -7.51 3.87
C TRP A 15 -11.36 -7.81 2.37
N LEU A 16 -10.29 -8.02 1.60
CA LEU A 16 -10.40 -8.42 0.18
C LEU A 16 -11.05 -9.79 0.02
N LYS A 17 -10.71 -10.76 0.88
CA LYS A 17 -11.35 -12.08 0.92
C LYS A 17 -12.81 -12.00 1.36
N GLY A 18 -13.14 -11.09 2.28
CA GLY A 18 -14.50 -10.83 2.78
C GLY A 18 -15.42 -10.06 1.83
N GLY A 19 -15.14 -10.05 0.53
CA GLY A 19 -16.04 -9.50 -0.48
C GLY A 19 -15.93 -8.00 -0.74
N ARG A 20 -15.03 -7.27 -0.06
CA ARG A 20 -14.78 -5.83 -0.26
C ARG A 20 -15.98 -4.95 0.07
N ARG A 21 -16.59 -5.17 1.24
CA ARG A 21 -17.67 -4.32 1.76
C ARG A 21 -17.15 -2.89 1.99
N LEU A 22 -17.50 -1.98 1.10
CA LEU A 22 -16.98 -0.59 1.07
C LEU A 22 -17.57 0.28 2.19
N ASP A 23 -18.75 -0.09 2.63
CA ASP A 23 -19.50 0.48 3.76
C ASP A 23 -18.95 0.06 5.13
N VAL A 24 -18.04 -0.92 5.17
CA VAL A 24 -17.45 -1.44 6.41
C VAL A 24 -15.96 -1.13 6.44
N ILE A 25 -15.57 -0.23 7.34
CA ILE A 25 -14.16 0.01 7.68
C ILE A 25 -13.70 -1.12 8.61
N PRO A 26 -12.67 -1.91 8.24
CA PRO A 26 -12.16 -2.95 9.11
C PRO A 26 -11.45 -2.36 10.33
N SER A 27 -11.57 -3.02 11.47
CA SER A 27 -10.88 -2.61 12.70
C SER A 27 -9.37 -2.83 12.58
N ILE A 28 -8.59 -1.80 12.87
CA ILE A 28 -7.12 -1.84 12.94
C ILE A 28 -6.74 -1.87 14.42
N SER A 29 -6.48 -3.07 14.95
CA SER A 29 -6.19 -3.25 16.39
C SER A 29 -4.83 -2.72 16.83
N ASN A 30 -3.87 -2.63 15.91
CA ASN A 30 -2.51 -2.14 16.19
C ASN A 30 -2.04 -1.23 15.03
N VAL A 31 -2.24 0.07 15.21
CA VAL A 31 -1.90 1.10 14.21
C VAL A 31 -0.41 1.10 13.85
N PRO A 32 0.55 1.03 14.80
CA PRO A 32 1.98 0.93 14.45
C PRO A 32 2.33 -0.26 13.55
N VAL A 33 1.77 -1.44 13.82
CA VAL A 33 2.01 -2.64 13.02
C VAL A 33 1.39 -2.51 11.63
N PHE A 34 0.17 -1.96 11.54
CA PHE A 34 -0.46 -1.66 10.26
C PHE A 34 0.38 -0.67 9.45
N ALA A 35 0.80 0.44 10.05
CA ALA A 35 1.62 1.47 9.43
C ALA A 35 2.94 0.91 8.87
N ASN A 36 3.60 0.03 9.64
CA ASN A 36 4.84 -0.61 9.20
C ASN A 36 4.62 -1.49 7.95
N HIS A 37 3.64 -2.41 8.01
CA HIS A 37 3.31 -3.27 6.86
C HIS A 37 2.84 -2.45 5.65
N TRP A 38 2.04 -1.41 5.88
CA TRP A 38 1.54 -0.55 4.81
C TRP A 38 2.70 0.16 4.09
N ARG A 39 3.64 0.74 4.84
CA ARG A 39 4.85 1.35 4.27
C ARG A 39 5.68 0.33 3.49
N GLN A 40 5.91 -0.86 4.04
CA GLN A 40 6.65 -1.92 3.35
C GLN A 40 5.95 -2.35 2.05
N TRP A 41 4.63 -2.51 2.07
CA TRP A 41 3.85 -2.82 0.88
C TRP A 41 3.94 -1.71 -0.17
N TRP A 42 3.79 -0.46 0.24
CA TRP A 42 3.92 0.69 -0.65
C TRP A 42 5.32 0.79 -1.26
N THR A 43 6.38 0.52 -0.47
CA THR A 43 7.77 0.46 -0.95
C THR A 43 7.97 -0.61 -2.03
N VAL A 44 7.39 -1.81 -1.87
CA VAL A 44 7.46 -2.88 -2.90
C VAL A 44 6.85 -2.44 -4.24
N LEU A 45 5.81 -1.61 -4.17
CA LEU A 45 5.10 -1.11 -5.36
C LEU A 45 5.80 0.07 -6.04
N GLN A 46 6.84 0.65 -5.45
CA GLN A 46 7.53 1.80 -6.02
C GLN A 46 8.45 1.44 -7.19
N PRO A 47 8.70 2.39 -8.09
CA PRO A 47 9.90 2.39 -8.92
C PRO A 47 11.15 2.21 -8.05
N PRO A 48 12.13 1.36 -8.43
CA PRO A 48 13.33 1.09 -7.64
C PRO A 48 14.11 2.36 -7.27
N GLU A 49 14.12 3.37 -8.14
CA GLU A 49 14.80 4.66 -7.96
C GLU A 49 14.21 5.50 -6.81
N ARG A 50 12.97 5.18 -6.39
CA ARG A 50 12.36 5.80 -5.21
C ARG A 50 12.75 5.10 -3.91
N VAL A 51 13.37 3.93 -3.95
CA VAL A 51 13.69 3.15 -2.75
C VAL A 51 15.12 3.47 -2.30
N PRO A 52 15.33 4.01 -1.07
CA PRO A 52 16.67 4.22 -0.54
C PRO A 52 17.46 2.92 -0.43
N SER A 53 18.78 3.03 -0.59
CA SER A 53 19.71 1.92 -0.35
C SER A 53 19.94 1.62 1.14
N THR A 54 19.38 2.44 2.05
CA THR A 54 19.50 2.22 3.50
C THR A 54 18.70 0.99 3.94
N PRO A 55 19.07 0.34 5.06
CA PRO A 55 18.34 -0.82 5.58
C PRO A 55 16.85 -0.56 5.81
N GLU A 56 16.49 0.66 6.21
CA GLU A 56 15.12 1.08 6.53
C GLU A 56 14.25 1.24 5.28
N ARG A 57 14.86 1.51 4.11
CA ARG A 57 14.20 1.73 2.81
C ARG A 57 13.05 2.76 2.84
N TRP A 58 13.07 3.65 3.83
CA TRP A 58 12.05 4.65 4.08
C TRP A 58 12.68 5.86 4.79
N PRO A 59 12.26 7.11 4.49
CA PRO A 59 11.23 7.52 3.54
C PRO A 59 11.65 7.31 2.08
N LEU A 60 10.66 7.14 1.20
CA LEU A 60 10.91 7.02 -0.24
C LEU A 60 11.54 8.29 -0.81
N LEU A 61 12.49 8.12 -1.72
CA LEU A 61 13.15 9.20 -2.44
C LEU A 61 12.17 9.90 -3.40
N ARG A 62 12.48 11.16 -3.70
CA ARG A 62 11.79 12.01 -4.68
C ARG A 62 12.77 12.42 -5.79
N PRO A 63 13.15 11.49 -6.67
CA PRO A 63 14.04 11.81 -7.77
C PRO A 63 13.42 12.87 -8.70
N ALA A 64 14.24 13.81 -9.17
CA ALA A 64 13.80 14.95 -9.98
C ALA A 64 13.67 14.64 -11.49
N HIS A 65 14.03 13.43 -11.93
CA HIS A 65 13.99 13.04 -13.34
C HIS A 65 12.63 12.45 -13.74
N ALA A 66 12.25 12.65 -15.00
CA ALA A 66 11.10 11.99 -15.62
C ALA A 66 11.42 10.53 -16.00
N GLY A 67 10.39 9.72 -16.22
CA GLY A 67 10.54 8.37 -16.81
C GLY A 67 10.63 7.21 -15.82
N LEU A 68 10.25 7.40 -14.56
CA LEU A 68 10.16 6.30 -13.58
C LEU A 68 9.18 5.21 -14.03
N ASP A 69 9.54 3.95 -13.83
CA ASP A 69 8.69 2.81 -14.14
C ASP A 69 7.60 2.60 -13.06
N TRP A 70 6.37 3.00 -13.38
CA TRP A 70 5.19 2.84 -12.53
C TRP A 70 4.36 1.60 -12.84
N GLN A 71 4.82 0.65 -13.65
CA GLN A 71 4.02 -0.52 -14.07
C GLN A 71 3.42 -1.32 -12.89
N ARG A 72 4.06 -1.29 -11.71
CA ARG A 72 3.58 -1.94 -10.48
C ARG A 72 2.33 -1.29 -9.89
N THR A 73 2.17 0.03 -10.02
CA THR A 73 1.01 0.79 -9.53
C THR A 73 0.00 1.12 -10.62
N LEU A 74 0.38 1.03 -11.90
CA LEU A 74 -0.50 1.13 -13.07
C LEU A 74 -1.39 -0.13 -13.21
N ARG A 75 -2.19 -0.36 -12.16
CA ARG A 75 -3.12 -1.48 -12.03
C ARG A 75 -4.49 -0.87 -11.77
N GLY A 76 -5.39 -1.02 -12.74
CA GLY A 76 -6.77 -0.55 -12.66
C GLY A 76 -7.73 -1.58 -12.04
N GLY A 77 -9.00 -1.20 -11.94
CA GLY A 77 -10.08 -2.05 -11.48
C GLY A 77 -10.12 -2.29 -9.96
N ARG A 78 -10.94 -3.26 -9.55
CA ARG A 78 -11.28 -3.52 -8.13
C ARG A 78 -10.10 -3.98 -7.25
N ASN A 79 -8.95 -4.31 -7.86
CA ASN A 79 -7.75 -4.76 -7.18
C ASN A 79 -6.51 -3.86 -7.46
N GLY A 80 -6.78 -2.64 -7.90
CA GLY A 80 -5.80 -1.65 -8.31
C GLY A 80 -5.47 -0.60 -7.25
N LEU A 81 -4.98 0.56 -7.69
CA LEU A 81 -4.59 1.70 -6.85
C LEU A 81 -5.69 2.17 -5.88
N PHE A 82 -6.97 1.98 -6.24
CA PHE A 82 -8.12 2.28 -5.38
C PHE A 82 -8.00 1.63 -3.98
N ILE A 83 -7.50 0.39 -3.89
CA ILE A 83 -7.32 -0.28 -2.60
C ILE A 83 -6.32 0.47 -1.72
N LEU A 84 -5.21 0.96 -2.28
CA LEU A 84 -4.21 1.68 -1.51
C LEU A 84 -4.80 2.95 -0.89
N ILE A 85 -5.56 3.72 -1.68
CA ILE A 85 -6.24 4.93 -1.21
C ILE A 85 -7.23 4.57 -0.09
N LEU A 86 -8.04 3.52 -0.28
CA LEU A 86 -9.01 3.09 0.72
C LEU A 86 -8.33 2.69 2.04
N THR A 87 -7.20 1.98 1.97
CA THR A 87 -6.45 1.60 3.18
C THR A 87 -5.80 2.77 3.90
N LEU A 88 -5.51 3.89 3.21
CA LEU A 88 -5.08 5.14 3.84
C LEU A 88 -6.24 5.82 4.59
N VAL A 89 -7.46 5.75 4.06
CA VAL A 89 -8.66 6.25 4.76
C VAL A 89 -8.88 5.45 6.05
N TRP A 90 -8.75 4.12 6.00
CA TRP A 90 -8.85 3.30 7.21
C TRP A 90 -7.80 3.66 8.25
N TRP A 91 -6.56 3.87 7.80
CA TRP A 91 -5.49 4.30 8.70
C TRP A 91 -5.84 5.64 9.34
N SER A 92 -6.26 6.63 8.55
CA SER A 92 -6.67 7.94 9.07
C SER A 92 -7.84 7.87 10.05
N ALA A 93 -8.75 6.91 9.92
CA ALA A 93 -9.87 6.73 10.84
C ALA A 93 -9.49 6.00 12.14
N ALA A 94 -8.35 5.30 12.15
CA ALA A 94 -7.85 4.54 13.29
C ALA A 94 -6.74 5.25 14.07
N ALA A 95 -6.08 6.24 13.46
CA ALA A 95 -5.05 7.08 14.07
C ALA A 95 -5.66 8.24 14.84
#